data_AF-A0A967Q3D9-F1
#
_entry.id   AF-A0A967Q3D9-F1
#
_cell.length_a   1.000
_cell.length_b   1.000
_cell.length_c   1.000
_cell.angle_alpha   90.00
_cell.angle_beta   90.00
_cell.angle_gamma   90.00
#
_symmetry.space_group_name_H-M   'P 1'
#
loop_
_entity.id
_entity.type
_entity.pdbx_description
1 polymer ?
#
loop_
_entity_poly.entity_id
_entity_poly.type
_entity_poly.pdbx_seq_one_letter_code
_entity_poly.pdbx_strand_id
1 'polypeptide(L)'
;KEMTTPDYYPLTLNSLTTACNQKSNRAPVLELDETDVVKALDALRFKGLAMQASGEGSRVPKYGHNLEAKLHFEPEQLAILCELFLRGPQTLGELRTRCERMRPFADLAAVEQVLAELMELDPPLVTRLPR
;
A
#
# COMPACT_ATOMS: atom_id res chain seq x y z
N LYS A 1 3.93 2.36 4.55
CA LYS A 1 4.63 3.14 5.61
C LYS A 1 4.22 2.68 6.99
N GLU A 2 2.93 2.41 7.22
CA GLU A 2 2.45 1.76 8.45
C GLU A 2 3.29 0.55 8.86
N MET A 3 3.45 -0.46 8.00
CA MET A 3 4.24 -1.66 8.32
C MET A 3 5.75 -1.40 8.47
N THR A 4 6.34 -0.58 7.59
CA THR A 4 7.80 -0.44 7.49
C THR A 4 8.40 0.62 8.43
N THR A 5 7.59 1.59 8.83
CA THR A 5 8.00 2.78 9.58
C THR A 5 6.82 3.26 10.44
N PRO A 6 6.34 2.43 11.40
CA PRO A 6 5.12 2.70 12.16
C PRO A 6 5.19 4.00 12.97
N ASP A 7 6.37 4.36 13.49
CA ASP A 7 6.58 5.59 14.28
C ASP A 7 6.25 6.89 13.53
N TYR A 8 6.29 6.84 12.20
CA TYR A 8 5.99 7.98 11.32
C TYR A 8 4.56 7.95 10.77
N TYR A 9 3.78 6.92 11.09
CA TYR A 9 2.41 6.75 10.62
C TYR A 9 1.42 7.13 11.74
N PRO A 10 0.29 7.80 11.45
CA PRO A 10 -0.18 8.26 10.14
C PRO A 10 0.64 9.43 9.57
N LEU A 11 0.63 9.61 8.25
CA LEU A 11 1.50 10.53 7.51
C LEU A 11 0.91 11.94 7.44
N THR A 12 1.73 12.99 7.53
CA THR A 12 1.31 14.34 7.13
C THR A 12 1.21 14.43 5.60
N LEU A 13 0.59 15.48 5.07
CA LEU A 13 0.53 15.69 3.61
C LEU A 13 1.94 15.71 2.99
N ASN A 14 2.87 16.46 3.58
CA ASN A 14 4.25 16.52 3.10
C ASN A 14 4.95 15.14 3.12
N SER A 15 4.83 14.37 4.20
CA SER A 15 5.46 13.05 4.26
C SER A 15 4.79 12.03 3.33
N LEU A 16 3.50 12.18 3.04
CA LEU A 16 2.80 11.41 2.01
C LEU A 16 3.30 11.77 0.60
N THR A 17 3.37 13.05 0.24
CA THR A 17 3.93 13.51 -1.05
C THR A 17 5.36 13.04 -1.25
N THR A 18 6.21 13.18 -0.22
CA THR A 18 7.57 12.66 -0.23
C THR A 18 7.60 11.13 -0.42
N ALA A 19 6.66 10.41 0.19
CA ALA A 19 6.53 8.97 0.01
C ALA A 19 6.11 8.60 -1.42
N CYS A 20 5.19 9.32 -2.05
CA CYS A 20 4.79 9.10 -3.45
C CYS A 20 5.98 9.24 -4.40
N ASN A 21 6.84 10.25 -4.19
CA ASN A 21 7.95 10.60 -5.08
C ASN A 21 9.29 9.91 -4.72
N GLN A 22 9.29 8.83 -3.92
CA GLN A 22 10.52 8.14 -3.57
C GLN A 22 11.21 7.55 -4.82
N LYS A 23 12.52 7.74 -4.94
CA LYS A 23 13.33 7.16 -6.03
C LYS A 23 13.47 5.64 -5.94
N SER A 24 13.35 5.08 -4.74
CA SER A 24 13.42 3.64 -4.49
C SER A 24 12.05 3.08 -4.18
N ASN A 25 11.85 1.81 -4.53
CA ASN A 25 10.60 1.09 -4.31
C ASN A 25 9.38 1.70 -5.00
N ARG A 26 9.59 2.37 -6.13
CA ARG A 26 8.55 2.94 -7.00
C ARG A 26 8.85 2.58 -8.45
N ALA A 27 7.82 2.19 -9.19
CA ALA A 27 7.89 2.01 -10.64
C ALA A 27 6.51 2.31 -11.25
N PRO A 28 6.34 3.41 -12.01
CA PRO A 28 7.34 4.44 -12.29
C PRO A 28 7.70 5.30 -11.05
N VAL A 29 8.84 5.97 -11.09
CA VAL A 29 9.12 7.07 -10.17
C VAL A 29 8.26 8.27 -10.58
N LEU A 30 7.57 8.87 -9.62
CA LEU A 30 6.66 9.99 -9.83
C LEU A 30 7.29 11.31 -9.36
N GLU A 31 6.77 12.40 -9.88
CA GLU A 31 7.06 13.78 -9.47
C GLU A 31 5.73 14.52 -9.25
N LEU A 32 4.97 14.11 -8.24
CA LEU A 32 3.68 14.72 -7.89
C LEU A 32 3.89 15.99 -7.06
N ASP A 33 3.07 17.00 -7.29
CA ASP A 33 2.94 18.13 -6.37
C ASP A 33 1.94 17.82 -5.24
N GLU A 34 1.85 18.70 -4.23
CA GLU A 34 0.89 18.51 -3.14
C GLU A 34 -0.57 18.59 -3.61
N THR A 35 -0.86 19.35 -4.67
CA THR A 35 -2.21 19.50 -5.21
C THR A 35 -2.72 18.18 -5.79
N ASP A 36 -1.87 17.47 -6.53
CA ASP A 36 -2.18 16.15 -7.08
C ASP A 36 -2.43 15.12 -5.98
N VAL A 37 -1.58 15.15 -4.94
CA VAL A 37 -1.72 14.25 -3.78
C VAL A 37 -3.00 14.54 -3.00
N VAL A 38 -3.36 15.81 -2.77
CA VAL A 38 -4.62 16.19 -2.10
C VAL A 38 -5.82 15.71 -2.90
N LYS A 39 -5.85 15.93 -4.23
CA LYS A 39 -6.96 15.47 -5.08
C LYS A 39 -7.14 13.95 -4.99
N ALA A 40 -6.06 13.18 -5.06
CA ALA A 40 -6.11 11.73 -4.93
C ALA A 40 -6.54 11.28 -3.53
N LEU A 41 -5.99 11.91 -2.49
CA LEU A 41 -6.31 11.62 -1.10
C LEU A 41 -7.78 11.90 -0.78
N ASP A 42 -8.33 13.01 -1.25
CA ASP A 42 -9.75 13.33 -1.04
C ASP A 42 -10.67 12.35 -1.76
N ALA A 43 -10.32 11.91 -2.97
CA ALA A 43 -11.06 10.85 -3.66
C ALA A 43 -11.03 9.51 -2.90
N LEU A 44 -9.89 9.15 -2.29
CA LEU A 44 -9.78 7.96 -1.45
C LEU A 44 -10.56 8.09 -0.13
N ARG A 45 -10.54 9.28 0.48
CA ARG A 45 -11.33 9.58 1.69
C ARG A 45 -12.82 9.50 1.42
N PHE A 46 -13.28 10.03 0.29
CA PHE A 46 -14.68 9.93 -0.12
C PHE A 46 -15.14 8.47 -0.27
N LYS A 47 -14.26 7.59 -0.77
CA LYS A 47 -14.51 6.12 -0.84
C LYS A 47 -14.36 5.41 0.52
N GLY A 48 -13.91 6.11 1.56
CA GLY A 48 -13.59 5.57 2.87
C GLY A 48 -12.37 4.66 2.89
N LEU A 49 -11.47 4.77 1.91
CA LEU A 49 -10.22 4.01 1.81
C LEU A 49 -9.05 4.70 2.51
N ALA A 50 -9.19 5.99 2.81
CA ALA A 50 -8.27 6.77 3.62
C ALA A 50 -9.05 7.57 4.66
N MET A 51 -8.40 7.89 5.76
CA MET A 51 -8.98 8.64 6.87
C MET A 51 -8.00 9.71 7.34
N GLN A 52 -8.55 10.85 7.73
CA GLN A 52 -7.80 11.83 8.49
C GLN A 52 -7.71 11.35 9.93
N ALA A 53 -6.49 11.10 10.39
CA ALA A 53 -6.22 10.75 11.77
C ALA A 53 -5.87 12.03 12.53
N SER A 54 -6.75 12.40 13.47
CA SER A 54 -6.53 13.52 14.36
C SER A 54 -5.94 12.98 15.66
N GLY A 55 -4.63 13.08 15.83
CA GLY A 55 -3.99 12.81 17.12
C GLY A 55 -4.29 13.94 18.11
N GLU A 56 -4.59 13.60 19.36
CA GLU A 56 -4.79 14.59 20.42
C GLU A 56 -3.56 15.50 20.52
N GLY A 57 -3.75 16.82 20.35
CA GLY A 57 -2.68 17.82 20.41
C GLY A 57 -1.89 18.08 19.12
N SER A 58 -2.07 17.32 18.03
CA SER A 58 -1.40 17.61 16.76
C SER A 58 -2.20 18.59 15.90
N ARG A 59 -1.65 19.79 15.66
CA ARG A 59 -2.28 20.81 14.80
C ARG A 59 -2.20 20.48 13.31
N VAL A 60 -1.31 19.57 12.92
CA VAL A 60 -1.09 19.21 11.50
C VAL A 60 -1.92 17.98 11.17
N PRO A 61 -2.83 18.04 10.18
CA PRO A 61 -3.57 16.88 9.71
C PRO A 61 -2.65 15.73 9.32
N LYS A 62 -2.98 14.53 9.80
CA LYS A 62 -2.34 13.28 9.39
C LYS A 62 -3.36 12.37 8.72
N TYR A 63 -2.87 11.46 7.89
CA TYR A 63 -3.68 10.58 7.06
C TYR A 63 -3.17 9.14 7.14
N GLY A 64 -4.11 8.23 7.30
CA GLY A 64 -3.88 6.79 7.26
C GLY A 64 -4.81 6.13 6.23
N HIS A 65 -4.44 4.95 5.75
CA HIS A 65 -5.38 4.14 4.98
C HIS A 65 -6.36 3.43 5.92
N ASN A 66 -7.50 3.07 5.37
CA ASN A 66 -8.57 2.35 6.06
C ASN A 66 -8.81 0.97 5.43
N LEU A 67 -7.80 0.42 4.72
CA LEU A 67 -7.94 -0.82 3.97
C LEU A 67 -8.19 -2.03 4.88
N GLU A 68 -7.50 -2.13 6.02
CA GLU A 68 -7.68 -3.23 6.98
C GLU A 68 -9.12 -3.30 7.49
N ALA A 69 -9.68 -2.18 7.94
CA ALA A 69 -11.03 -2.15 8.48
C ALA A 69 -12.13 -2.27 7.40
N LYS A 70 -11.85 -1.87 6.15
CA LYS A 70 -12.81 -1.95 5.05
C LYS A 70 -12.85 -3.31 4.38
N LEU A 71 -11.72 -4.00 4.29
CA LEU A 71 -11.56 -5.17 3.42
C LEU A 71 -11.12 -6.43 4.18
N HIS A 72 -10.86 -6.32 5.49
CA HIS A 72 -10.48 -7.45 6.36
C HIS A 72 -9.31 -8.28 5.81
N PHE A 73 -8.35 -7.61 5.17
CA PHE A 73 -7.17 -8.28 4.63
C PHE A 73 -6.22 -8.73 5.72
N GLU A 74 -5.67 -9.92 5.53
CA GLU A 74 -4.53 -10.40 6.30
C GLU A 74 -3.26 -9.57 5.97
N PRO A 75 -2.31 -9.42 6.91
CA PRO A 75 -1.10 -8.63 6.70
C PRO A 75 -0.31 -9.02 5.43
N GLU A 76 -0.27 -10.31 5.10
CA GLU A 76 0.35 -10.86 3.90
C GLU A 76 -0.32 -10.34 2.61
N GLN A 77 -1.65 -10.34 2.57
CA GLN A 77 -2.43 -9.85 1.43
C GLN A 77 -2.18 -8.35 1.23
N LEU A 78 -2.18 -7.57 2.32
CA LEU A 78 -1.91 -6.14 2.28
C LEU A 78 -0.48 -5.83 1.82
N ALA A 79 0.51 -6.64 2.21
CA ALA A 79 1.90 -6.51 1.74
C ALA A 79 2.01 -6.72 0.22
N ILE A 80 1.36 -7.77 -0.31
CA ILE A 80 1.35 -8.06 -1.75
C ILE A 80 0.64 -6.95 -2.54
N LEU A 81 -0.55 -6.53 -2.11
CA LEU A 81 -1.29 -5.45 -2.77
C LEU A 81 -0.50 -4.14 -2.75
N CYS A 82 0.12 -3.79 -1.61
CA CYS A 82 0.97 -2.61 -1.48
C CYS A 82 2.13 -2.64 -2.49
N GLU A 83 2.85 -3.77 -2.59
CA GLU A 83 3.99 -3.90 -3.50
C GLU A 83 3.56 -3.83 -4.97
N LEU A 84 2.43 -4.44 -5.33
CA LEU A 84 1.84 -4.35 -6.67
C LEU A 84 1.37 -2.94 -7.02
N PHE A 85 0.75 -2.21 -6.09
CA PHE A 85 0.36 -0.81 -6.33
C PHE A 85 1.57 0.12 -6.55
N LEU A 86 2.69 -0.16 -5.89
CA LEU A 86 3.87 0.70 -5.94
C LEU A 86 4.79 0.41 -7.12
N ARG A 87 4.80 -0.83 -7.64
CA ARG A 87 5.74 -1.24 -8.70
C ARG A 87 5.13 -2.04 -9.85
N GLY A 88 3.81 -2.18 -9.91
CA GLY A 88 3.11 -2.85 -10.99
C GLY A 88 3.33 -4.38 -11.01
N PRO A 89 3.21 -5.01 -12.20
CA PRO A 89 3.32 -6.47 -12.35
C PRO A 89 4.70 -7.01 -11.96
N GLN A 90 4.71 -8.08 -11.18
CA GLN A 90 5.93 -8.66 -10.61
C GLN A 90 5.86 -10.18 -10.59
N THR A 91 7.03 -10.82 -10.60
CA THR A 91 7.16 -12.27 -10.43
C THR A 91 7.02 -12.69 -8.96
N LEU A 92 6.77 -13.99 -8.70
CA LEU A 92 6.71 -14.53 -7.33
C LEU A 92 8.01 -14.27 -6.53
N GLY A 93 9.16 -14.43 -7.18
CA GLY A 93 10.46 -14.19 -6.55
C GLY A 93 10.64 -12.72 -6.16
N GLU A 94 10.25 -11.80 -7.04
CA GLU A 94 10.29 -10.37 -6.74
C GLU A 94 9.36 -9.98 -5.60
N LEU A 95 8.12 -10.49 -5.61
CA LEU A 95 7.15 -10.23 -4.53
C LEU A 95 7.68 -10.73 -3.19
N ARG A 96 8.23 -11.95 -3.13
CA ARG A 96 8.84 -12.51 -1.91
C ARG A 96 9.93 -11.59 -1.35
N THR A 97 10.87 -11.18 -2.19
CA THR A 97 12.00 -10.35 -1.76
C THR A 97 11.58 -8.92 -1.43
N ARG A 98 10.70 -8.31 -2.22
CA ARG A 98 10.35 -6.89 -2.06
C ARG A 98 9.36 -6.64 -0.92
N CYS A 99 8.53 -7.64 -0.60
CA CYS A 99 7.62 -7.57 0.55
C CYS A 99 8.31 -7.84 1.89
N GLU A 100 9.56 -8.32 1.92
CA GLU A 100 10.24 -8.81 3.14
C GLU A 100 10.21 -7.82 4.32
N ARG A 101 10.34 -6.52 4.05
CA ARG A 101 10.29 -5.47 5.09
C ARG A 101 8.88 -5.10 5.57
N MET A 102 7.85 -5.50 4.82
CA MET A 102 6.44 -5.34 5.19
C MET A 102 5.95 -6.60 5.90
N ARG A 103 6.11 -7.75 5.25
CA ARG A 103 5.76 -9.06 5.76
C ARG A 103 6.68 -10.13 5.15
N PRO A 104 7.47 -10.86 5.95
CA PRO A 104 8.31 -11.94 5.43
C PRO A 104 7.47 -13.15 5.03
N PHE A 105 7.83 -13.77 3.91
CA PHE A 105 7.22 -15.02 3.42
C PHE A 105 8.24 -16.16 3.51
N ALA A 106 7.81 -17.31 4.02
CA ALA A 106 8.67 -18.47 4.23
C ALA A 106 9.33 -18.94 2.92
N ASP A 107 8.52 -19.13 1.87
CA ASP A 107 8.93 -19.62 0.57
C ASP A 107 8.06 -19.04 -0.56
N LEU A 108 8.28 -19.51 -1.79
CA LEU A 108 7.48 -19.10 -2.95
C LEU A 108 6.05 -19.65 -2.91
N ALA A 109 5.83 -20.79 -2.24
CA ALA A 109 4.51 -21.40 -2.13
C ALA A 109 3.58 -20.54 -1.26
N ALA A 110 4.11 -19.95 -0.17
CA ALA A 110 3.38 -19.00 0.66
C ALA A 110 2.94 -17.75 -0.14
N VAL A 111 3.78 -17.24 -1.04
CA VAL A 111 3.41 -16.11 -1.92
C VAL A 111 2.35 -16.52 -2.93
N GLU A 112 2.49 -17.70 -3.55
CA GLU A 112 1.53 -18.22 -4.51
C GLU A 112 0.16 -18.47 -3.86
N GLN A 113 0.11 -18.98 -2.63
CA GLN A 113 -1.12 -19.16 -1.87
C GLN A 113 -1.85 -17.84 -1.65
N VAL A 114 -1.15 -16.80 -1.16
CA VAL A 114 -1.76 -15.49 -0.91
C VAL A 114 -2.26 -14.85 -2.20
N LEU A 115 -1.54 -15.03 -3.31
CA LEU A 115 -2.02 -14.59 -4.62
C LEU A 115 -3.26 -15.36 -5.09
N ALA A 116 -3.34 -16.66 -4.84
CA ALA A 116 -4.52 -17.46 -5.15
C ALA A 116 -5.74 -16.97 -4.37
N GLU A 117 -5.61 -16.74 -3.05
CA GLU A 117 -6.66 -16.18 -2.21
C GLU A 117 -7.15 -14.83 -2.74
N LEU A 118 -6.23 -13.94 -3.14
CA LEU A 118 -6.56 -12.63 -3.72
C LEU A 118 -7.25 -12.72 -5.11
N MET A 119 -7.01 -13.81 -5.87
CA MET A 119 -7.70 -14.09 -7.15
C MET A 119 -9.09 -14.71 -6.94
N GLU A 120 -9.35 -15.31 -5.78
CA GLU A 120 -10.65 -15.93 -5.44
C GLU A 120 -11.66 -14.94 -4.85
N LEU A 121 -11.22 -13.73 -4.49
CA LEU A 121 -12.11 -12.65 -4.04
C LEU A 121 -13.14 -12.27 -5.13
N ASP A 122 -14.28 -11.73 -4.69
CA ASP A 122 -15.32 -11.21 -5.59
C ASP A 122 -15.54 -9.70 -5.35
N PRO A 123 -15.03 -8.81 -6.23
CA PRO A 123 -14.27 -9.11 -7.44
C PRO A 123 -12.80 -9.49 -7.14
N PRO A 124 -12.11 -10.19 -8.07
CA PRO A 124 -10.70 -10.55 -7.89
C PRO A 124 -9.82 -9.30 -7.86
N LEU A 125 -8.86 -9.26 -6.94
CA LEU A 125 -8.01 -8.08 -6.72
C LEU A 125 -6.66 -8.15 -7.42
N VAL A 126 -6.23 -9.35 -7.78
CA VAL A 126 -5.01 -9.58 -8.57
C VAL A 126 -5.33 -10.52 -9.73
N THR A 127 -4.45 -10.54 -10.73
CA THR A 127 -4.57 -11.45 -11.88
C THR A 127 -3.19 -11.92 -12.30
N ARG A 128 -3.11 -13.15 -12.79
CA ARG A 128 -1.89 -13.71 -13.38
C ARG A 128 -1.81 -13.32 -14.85
N LEU A 129 -0.78 -12.58 -15.20
CA LEU A 129 -0.52 -12.22 -16.59
C LEU A 129 0.04 -13.42 -17.37
N PRO A 130 -0.21 -13.50 -18.70
CA PRO A 130 0.45 -14.46 -19.56
C PRO A 130 1.97 -14.26 -19.50
N ARG A 131 2.70 -15.36 -19.70
CA ARG A 131 4.17 -15.33 -19.82
C ARG A 131 4.60 -14.76 -21.16
#